data_AF-A0AAV6H2S9-F1
#
_entry.id   AF-A0AAV6H2S9-F1
#
_cell.length_a   1.000
_cell.length_b   1.000
_cell.length_c   1.000
_cell.angle_alpha   90.00
_cell.angle_beta   90.00
_cell.angle_gamma   90.00
#
_symmetry.space_group_name_H-M   'P 1'
#
loop_
_entity.id
_entity.type
_entity.pdbx_description
1 polymer ?
#
loop_
_entity_poly.entity_id
_entity_poly.type
_entity_poly.pdbx_seq_one_letter_code
_entity_poly.pdbx_strand_id
1 'polypeptide(L)'
;MLNLIQNMAAVFTALFILAGHPMVMAYNIESMPWRNIQLKHAAEGFGYRVIQHSDSSLLVSAPLEQHGVDRRGRVYQCQVSDSSCSPLQINVPPHGVNMSLGLSMSKTETSTKTMVCGPTIPKECEGVTLYGGMCFSIDPLHSGLQEGPVPASLEACKDTDIVFLLDGSGSVAFYQFSAMKTFVKNLIRRLLKPYTLFAFVQYASYTNIHVKFNQFERTRWEYQLDRIYQTGGGTRTAGAIRTVVYVLNED
;
A
#
# COMPACT_ATOMS: atom_id res chain seq x y z
N MET A 1 -64.62 23.74 -38.31
CA MET A 1 -63.19 23.91 -37.97
C MET A 1 -62.93 23.74 -36.45
N LEU A 2 -63.84 24.16 -35.56
CA LEU A 2 -63.72 23.94 -34.11
C LEU A 2 -63.75 22.46 -33.66
N ASN A 3 -64.61 21.62 -34.28
CA ASN A 3 -64.73 20.20 -33.89
C ASN A 3 -63.51 19.32 -34.23
N LEU A 4 -62.62 19.76 -35.13
CA LEU A 4 -61.40 19.03 -35.46
C LEU A 4 -60.29 19.25 -34.41
N ILE A 5 -60.26 20.44 -33.79
CA ILE A 5 -59.25 20.83 -32.81
C ILE A 5 -59.55 20.22 -31.44
N GLN A 6 -60.83 20.13 -31.04
CA GLN A 6 -61.24 19.46 -29.79
C GLN A 6 -60.96 17.95 -29.80
N ASN A 7 -61.16 17.28 -30.94
CA ASN A 7 -60.84 15.85 -31.06
C ASN A 7 -59.33 15.58 -31.08
N MET A 8 -58.52 16.46 -31.68
CA MET A 8 -57.06 16.32 -31.63
C MET A 8 -56.50 16.55 -30.22
N ALA A 9 -57.05 17.49 -29.45
CA ALA A 9 -56.66 17.70 -28.06
C ALA A 9 -56.99 16.47 -27.19
N ALA A 10 -58.18 15.88 -27.36
CA ALA A 10 -58.60 14.69 -26.63
C ALA A 10 -57.72 13.46 -26.92
N VAL A 11 -57.31 13.26 -28.18
CA VAL A 11 -56.43 12.14 -28.57
C VAL A 11 -55.00 12.31 -28.03
N PHE A 12 -54.47 13.54 -27.99
CA PHE A 12 -53.15 13.80 -27.40
C PHE A 12 -53.12 13.65 -25.88
N THR A 13 -54.18 14.06 -25.16
CA THR A 13 -54.30 13.77 -23.73
C THR A 13 -54.51 12.28 -23.43
N ALA A 14 -55.15 11.52 -24.32
CA ALA A 14 -55.34 10.08 -24.15
C ALA A 14 -54.05 9.28 -24.41
N LEU A 15 -53.19 9.71 -25.35
CA LEU A 15 -51.92 9.04 -25.60
C LEU A 15 -50.88 9.24 -24.49
N PHE A 16 -50.90 10.38 -23.79
CA PHE A 16 -49.99 10.61 -22.65
C PHE A 16 -50.37 9.86 -21.38
N ILE A 17 -51.61 9.39 -21.26
CA ILE A 17 -52.07 8.58 -20.11
C ILE A 17 -51.78 7.09 -20.31
N LEU A 18 -51.52 6.64 -21.55
CA LEU A 18 -51.14 5.25 -21.88
C LEU A 18 -49.63 5.01 -21.90
N ALA A 19 -48.80 6.04 -21.75
CA ALA A 19 -47.42 5.86 -21.32
C ALA A 19 -47.41 5.67 -19.80
N GLY A 20 -47.95 4.52 -19.37
CA GLY A 20 -47.67 3.98 -18.05
C GLY A 20 -46.17 3.99 -17.88
N HIS A 21 -45.66 4.93 -17.10
CA HIS A 21 -44.29 4.84 -16.62
C HIS A 21 -44.23 3.46 -15.99
N PRO A 22 -43.30 2.56 -16.40
CA PRO A 22 -43.08 1.37 -15.61
C PRO A 22 -42.77 1.90 -14.23
N MET A 23 -43.70 1.71 -13.31
CA MET A 23 -43.46 1.92 -11.90
C MET A 23 -42.38 0.89 -11.60
N VAL A 24 -41.12 1.31 -11.70
CA VAL A 24 -40.00 0.47 -11.34
C VAL A 24 -40.19 0.30 -9.85
N MET A 25 -40.72 -0.86 -9.48
CA MET A 25 -40.93 -1.29 -8.10
C MET A 25 -39.54 -1.47 -7.50
N ALA A 26 -38.88 -0.37 -7.13
CA ALA A 26 -37.57 -0.36 -6.49
C ALA A 26 -37.68 -0.80 -5.00
N TYR A 27 -38.67 -1.65 -4.68
CA TYR A 27 -38.96 -2.14 -3.33
C TYR A 27 -39.11 -3.67 -3.33
N ASN A 28 -38.10 -4.38 -3.82
CA ASN A 28 -38.06 -5.84 -3.82
C ASN A 28 -37.23 -6.43 -2.66
N ILE A 29 -36.86 -5.60 -1.67
CA ILE A 29 -36.29 -6.07 -0.41
C ILE A 29 -37.44 -6.30 0.57
N GLU A 30 -37.69 -7.56 0.91
CA GLU A 30 -38.67 -7.94 1.91
C GLU A 30 -38.24 -7.41 3.28
N SER A 31 -39.06 -6.56 3.88
CA SER A 31 -38.80 -6.00 5.21
C SER A 31 -39.04 -7.03 6.33
N MET A 32 -39.76 -8.11 6.05
CA MET A 32 -40.03 -9.21 6.98
C MET A 32 -40.26 -10.54 6.22
N PRO A 33 -39.75 -11.68 6.73
CA PRO A 33 -38.95 -11.82 7.96
C PRO A 33 -37.45 -11.57 7.70
N TRP A 34 -36.85 -10.58 8.39
CA TRP A 34 -35.40 -10.39 8.38
C TRP A 34 -34.72 -11.37 9.35
N ARG A 35 -33.48 -11.77 9.04
CA ARG A 35 -32.67 -12.65 9.88
C ARG A 35 -31.58 -11.85 10.60
N ASN A 36 -31.36 -12.17 11.87
CA ASN A 36 -30.30 -11.57 12.67
C ASN A 36 -29.17 -12.58 12.88
N ILE A 37 -27.95 -12.21 12.52
CA ILE A 37 -26.75 -13.00 12.78
C ILE A 37 -25.98 -12.31 13.90
N GLN A 38 -25.89 -12.97 15.05
CA GLN A 38 -25.19 -12.49 16.23
C GLN A 38 -24.20 -13.53 16.73
N LEU A 39 -23.05 -13.05 17.20
CA LEU A 39 -22.10 -13.87 17.92
C LEU A 39 -22.53 -14.02 19.39
N LYS A 40 -22.19 -15.17 19.97
CA LYS A 40 -22.44 -15.43 21.40
C LYS A 40 -21.51 -14.63 22.32
N HIS A 41 -20.43 -14.09 21.78
CA HIS A 41 -19.43 -13.28 22.46
C HIS A 41 -19.30 -11.91 21.80
N ALA A 42 -18.81 -10.94 22.55
CA ALA A 42 -18.50 -9.62 22.00
C ALA A 42 -17.30 -9.71 21.05
N ALA A 43 -17.50 -9.32 19.80
CA ALA A 43 -16.45 -9.16 18.80
C ALA A 43 -16.52 -7.73 18.25
N GLU A 44 -15.53 -6.91 18.60
CA GLU A 44 -15.55 -5.50 18.28
C GLU A 44 -15.50 -5.27 16.77
N GLY A 45 -16.44 -4.46 16.26
CA GLY A 45 -16.58 -4.21 14.84
C GLY A 45 -17.18 -5.38 14.05
N PHE A 46 -17.79 -6.39 14.67
CA PHE A 46 -18.49 -7.45 13.93
C PHE A 46 -19.57 -6.86 13.01
N GLY A 47 -19.58 -7.32 11.76
CA GLY A 47 -20.46 -6.77 10.72
C GLY A 47 -19.83 -5.65 9.90
N TYR A 48 -18.56 -5.29 10.14
CA TYR A 48 -17.90 -4.19 9.43
C TYR A 48 -17.83 -4.41 7.91
N ARG A 49 -17.53 -5.64 7.47
CA ARG A 49 -17.70 -6.10 6.08
C ARG A 49 -18.46 -7.42 6.07
N VAL A 50 -19.33 -7.56 5.07
CA VAL A 50 -20.10 -8.78 4.80
C VAL A 50 -19.93 -9.12 3.33
N ILE A 51 -19.51 -10.35 3.03
CA ILE A 51 -19.42 -10.88 1.66
C ILE A 51 -20.21 -12.17 1.59
N GLN A 52 -21.05 -12.29 0.57
CA GLN A 52 -21.70 -13.56 0.26
C GLN A 52 -20.67 -14.55 -0.25
N HIS A 53 -20.38 -15.55 0.58
CA HIS A 53 -19.36 -16.55 0.32
C HIS A 53 -19.90 -17.63 -0.62
N SER A 54 -21.09 -18.12 -0.32
CA SER A 54 -21.91 -19.03 -1.14
C SER A 54 -23.39 -18.65 -1.01
N ASP A 55 -24.28 -19.41 -1.66
CA ASP A 55 -25.74 -19.20 -1.56
C ASP A 55 -26.27 -19.35 -0.13
N SER A 56 -25.57 -20.10 0.72
CA SER A 56 -25.98 -20.41 2.10
C SER A 56 -25.04 -19.87 3.17
N SER A 57 -23.96 -19.18 2.80
CA SER A 57 -22.96 -18.71 3.77
C SER A 57 -22.42 -17.32 3.48
N LEU A 58 -22.13 -16.59 4.56
CA LEU A 58 -21.57 -15.25 4.56
C LEU A 58 -20.20 -15.26 5.24
N LEU A 59 -19.26 -14.46 4.73
CA LEU A 59 -18.09 -14.05 5.50
C LEU A 59 -18.38 -12.70 6.14
N VAL A 60 -18.19 -12.61 7.45
CA VAL A 60 -18.45 -11.41 8.25
C VAL A 60 -17.19 -11.04 9.03
N SER A 61 -16.69 -9.82 8.89
CA SER A 61 -15.51 -9.37 9.62
C SER A 61 -15.82 -8.64 10.92
N ALA A 62 -14.90 -8.76 11.87
CA ALA A 62 -14.78 -7.99 13.10
C ALA A 62 -13.35 -7.45 13.22
N PRO A 63 -12.99 -6.38 12.47
CA PRO A 63 -11.60 -5.94 12.33
C PRO A 63 -10.99 -5.35 13.61
N LEU A 64 -11.80 -5.01 14.61
CA LEU A 64 -11.33 -4.47 15.89
C LEU A 64 -11.23 -5.54 16.98
N GLU A 65 -11.74 -6.75 16.74
CA GLU A 65 -11.69 -7.84 17.72
C GLU A 65 -10.23 -8.22 18.04
N GLN A 66 -9.84 -8.00 19.30
CA GLN A 66 -8.57 -8.47 19.83
C GLN A 66 -8.71 -9.91 20.32
N HIS A 67 -7.89 -10.82 19.81
CA HIS A 67 -7.99 -12.26 20.11
C HIS A 67 -6.65 -12.92 20.43
N GLY A 68 -5.68 -12.10 20.80
CA GLY A 68 -4.34 -12.46 21.23
C GLY A 68 -3.59 -11.18 21.63
N VAL A 69 -2.36 -11.30 22.11
CA VAL A 69 -1.55 -10.13 22.50
C VAL A 69 -1.23 -9.25 21.29
N ASP A 70 -0.95 -9.88 20.15
CA ASP A 70 -0.48 -9.26 18.91
C ASP A 70 -1.41 -9.58 17.71
N ARG A 71 -2.64 -10.01 17.99
CA ARG A 71 -3.62 -10.43 16.99
C ARG A 71 -4.92 -9.64 17.09
N ARG A 72 -5.16 -8.83 16.05
CA ARG A 72 -6.35 -7.99 15.90
C ARG A 72 -7.04 -8.21 14.57
N GLY A 73 -8.36 -8.27 14.64
CA GLY A 73 -9.26 -8.46 13.52
C GLY A 73 -9.46 -9.93 13.22
N ARG A 74 -10.71 -10.31 12.95
CA ARG A 74 -11.10 -11.69 12.69
C ARG A 74 -12.20 -11.73 11.64
N VAL A 75 -12.25 -12.82 10.88
CA VAL A 75 -13.34 -13.10 9.94
C VAL A 75 -14.08 -14.34 10.41
N TYR A 76 -15.40 -14.30 10.31
CA TYR A 76 -16.31 -15.37 10.66
C TYR A 76 -16.99 -15.90 9.41
N GLN A 77 -17.20 -17.20 9.37
CA GLN A 77 -18.11 -17.82 8.41
C GLN A 77 -19.44 -18.05 9.10
N CYS A 78 -20.50 -17.45 8.56
CA CYS A 78 -21.84 -17.50 9.10
C CYS A 78 -22.81 -18.20 8.15
N GLN A 79 -23.56 -19.18 8.64
CA GLN A 79 -24.58 -19.88 7.87
C GLN A 79 -25.88 -19.07 7.88
N VAL A 80 -26.52 -18.95 6.71
CA VAL A 80 -27.76 -18.16 6.55
C VAL A 80 -28.97 -18.88 7.16
N SER A 81 -28.99 -20.21 7.08
CA SER A 81 -30.13 -21.06 7.47
C SER A 81 -30.38 -21.08 8.98
N ASP A 82 -29.32 -21.23 9.78
CA ASP A 82 -29.39 -21.33 11.25
C ASP A 82 -28.74 -20.13 11.97
N SER A 83 -28.22 -19.15 11.22
CA SER A 83 -27.55 -17.95 11.75
C SER A 83 -26.36 -18.26 12.67
N SER A 84 -25.78 -19.44 12.55
CA SER A 84 -24.58 -19.84 13.28
C SER A 84 -23.33 -19.25 12.64
N CYS A 85 -22.35 -18.83 13.45
CA CYS A 85 -21.07 -18.33 12.98
C CYS A 85 -19.91 -19.05 13.67
N SER A 86 -18.86 -19.34 12.92
CA SER A 86 -17.60 -19.87 13.43
C SER A 86 -16.42 -19.03 12.93
N PRO A 87 -15.34 -18.89 13.72
CA PRO A 87 -14.17 -18.14 13.30
C PRO A 87 -13.47 -18.86 12.15
N LEU A 88 -13.25 -18.15 11.04
CA LEU A 88 -12.52 -18.65 9.90
C LEU A 88 -11.03 -18.75 10.26
N GLN A 89 -10.45 -19.93 10.08
CA GLN A 89 -9.03 -20.16 10.36
C GLN A 89 -8.18 -19.59 9.21
N ILE A 90 -7.50 -18.48 9.48
CA ILE A 90 -6.54 -17.86 8.57
C ILE A 90 -5.17 -17.90 9.26
N ASN A 91 -4.21 -18.58 8.64
CA ASN A 91 -2.83 -18.70 9.09
C ASN A 91 -2.08 -17.39 8.82
N VAL A 92 -2.20 -16.46 9.76
CA VAL A 92 -1.47 -15.18 9.72
C VAL A 92 -0.04 -15.38 10.23
N PRO A 93 0.99 -15.02 9.44
CA PRO A 93 2.38 -15.10 9.87
C PRO A 93 2.68 -14.28 11.15
N PRO A 94 3.77 -14.57 11.88
CA PRO A 94 4.14 -13.83 13.09
C PRO A 94 4.22 -12.30 12.89
N HIS A 95 4.70 -11.86 11.72
CA HIS A 95 4.84 -10.44 11.38
C HIS A 95 3.53 -9.73 11.03
N GLY A 96 2.39 -10.43 10.97
CA GLY A 96 1.05 -9.83 10.80
C GLY A 96 0.46 -9.27 12.10
N VAL A 97 1.26 -8.47 12.83
CA VAL A 97 0.90 -7.96 14.17
C VAL A 97 -0.24 -6.95 14.06
N ASN A 98 -1.28 -7.14 14.88
CA ASN A 98 -2.43 -6.23 15.03
C ASN A 98 -2.97 -5.67 13.70
N MET A 99 -3.02 -6.52 12.66
CA MET A 99 -3.25 -6.10 11.28
C MET A 99 -4.67 -5.59 10.99
N SER A 100 -5.59 -5.69 11.94
CA SER A 100 -7.04 -5.43 11.77
C SER A 100 -7.61 -6.24 10.61
N LEU A 101 -7.35 -7.55 10.63
CA LEU A 101 -7.77 -8.48 9.57
C LEU A 101 -9.28 -8.38 9.31
N GLY A 102 -9.66 -8.25 8.03
CA GLY A 102 -11.05 -8.09 7.63
C GLY A 102 -11.53 -6.64 7.58
N LEU A 103 -10.64 -5.65 7.78
CA LEU A 103 -10.96 -4.24 7.54
C LEU A 103 -11.23 -3.97 6.05
N SER A 104 -10.57 -4.73 5.17
CA SER A 104 -10.89 -4.74 3.74
C SER A 104 -11.11 -6.17 3.27
N MET A 105 -12.21 -6.40 2.58
CA MET A 105 -12.55 -7.67 1.96
C MET A 105 -13.18 -7.39 0.60
N SER A 106 -12.88 -8.24 -0.38
CA SER A 106 -13.48 -8.12 -1.72
C SER A 106 -13.63 -9.49 -2.38
N LYS A 107 -14.64 -9.61 -3.22
CA LYS A 107 -14.89 -10.77 -4.08
C LYS A 107 -15.25 -10.24 -5.46
N THR A 108 -14.60 -10.77 -6.49
CA THR A 108 -14.87 -10.40 -7.89
C THR A 108 -15.88 -11.36 -8.49
N GLU A 109 -16.72 -10.90 -9.41
CA GLU A 109 -17.73 -11.73 -10.08
C GLU A 109 -17.14 -12.95 -10.81
N THR A 110 -15.92 -12.83 -11.33
CA THR A 110 -15.22 -13.87 -12.07
C THR A 110 -14.50 -14.89 -11.19
N SER A 111 -14.40 -14.64 -9.88
CA SER A 111 -13.65 -15.48 -8.94
C SER A 111 -14.55 -15.98 -7.81
N THR A 112 -14.47 -17.28 -7.53
CA THR A 112 -15.11 -17.85 -6.34
C THR A 112 -14.37 -17.44 -5.05
N LYS A 113 -13.09 -17.07 -5.16
CA LYS A 113 -12.23 -16.72 -4.02
C LYS A 113 -12.52 -15.33 -3.49
N THR A 114 -12.45 -15.20 -2.16
CA THR A 114 -12.60 -13.93 -1.45
C THR A 114 -11.25 -13.45 -0.94
N MET A 115 -10.88 -12.22 -1.27
CA MET A 115 -9.70 -11.56 -0.71
C MET A 115 -10.04 -10.95 0.65
N VAL A 116 -9.21 -11.22 1.66
CA VAL A 116 -9.32 -10.70 3.01
C VAL A 116 -8.01 -10.04 3.39
N CYS A 117 -8.04 -8.76 3.76
CA CYS A 117 -6.85 -7.97 4.05
C CYS A 117 -6.90 -7.33 5.43
N GLY A 118 -5.73 -7.18 6.04
CA GLY A 118 -5.50 -6.34 7.22
C GLY A 118 -4.43 -5.31 6.91
N PRO A 119 -4.80 -4.02 6.73
CA PRO A 119 -3.89 -2.99 6.22
C PRO A 119 -3.19 -2.17 7.32
N THR A 120 -3.22 -2.63 8.57
CA THR A 120 -2.77 -1.83 9.73
C THR A 120 -1.62 -2.47 10.49
N ILE A 121 -0.76 -3.21 9.80
CA ILE A 121 0.42 -3.82 10.42
C ILE A 121 1.41 -2.71 10.73
N PRO A 122 1.66 -2.40 12.00
CA PRO A 122 2.61 -1.36 12.35
C PRO A 122 4.03 -1.87 12.13
N LYS A 123 4.87 -1.00 11.58
CA LYS A 123 6.31 -1.21 11.46
C LYS A 123 7.03 0.00 12.01
N GLU A 124 7.70 -0.20 13.13
CA GLU A 124 8.54 0.83 13.72
C GLU A 124 9.81 1.00 12.89
N CYS A 125 9.97 2.18 12.30
CA CYS A 125 11.21 2.66 11.70
C CYS A 125 11.71 3.86 12.51
N GLU A 126 12.95 4.29 12.32
CA GLU A 126 13.50 5.34 13.18
C GLU A 126 12.82 6.71 12.98
N GLY A 127 12.05 7.10 13.98
CA GLY A 127 11.31 8.36 14.03
C GLY A 127 9.97 8.36 13.27
N VAL A 128 9.57 7.23 12.68
CA VAL A 128 8.27 7.08 12.01
C VAL A 128 7.73 5.65 12.13
N THR A 129 6.43 5.52 12.38
CA THR A 129 5.73 4.23 12.29
C THR A 129 5.09 4.12 10.91
N LEU A 130 5.56 3.17 10.10
CA LEU A 130 4.94 2.84 8.83
C LEU A 130 3.81 1.82 9.04
N TYR A 131 2.79 1.87 8.20
CA TYR A 131 1.70 0.90 8.22
C TYR A 131 1.70 0.11 6.92
N GLY A 132 1.93 -1.19 7.04
CA GLY A 132 1.83 -2.15 5.94
C GLY A 132 0.53 -2.93 6.00
N GLY A 133 0.27 -3.69 4.95
CA GLY A 133 -0.85 -4.62 4.90
C GLY A 133 -0.44 -5.93 4.26
N MET A 134 -1.18 -7.00 4.62
CA MET A 134 -1.14 -8.24 3.86
C MET A 134 -2.56 -8.77 3.66
N CYS A 135 -2.71 -9.56 2.61
CA CYS A 135 -3.96 -10.12 2.17
C CYS A 135 -3.87 -11.63 2.00
N PHE A 136 -5.01 -12.30 2.16
CA PHE A 136 -5.19 -13.74 1.99
C PHE A 136 -6.35 -13.99 1.05
N SER A 137 -6.22 -14.98 0.19
CA SER A 137 -7.29 -15.45 -0.68
C SER A 137 -7.93 -16.69 -0.07
N ILE A 138 -9.25 -16.63 0.12
CA ILE A 138 -10.05 -17.68 0.76
C ILE A 138 -10.92 -18.34 -0.30
N ASP A 139 -10.69 -19.64 -0.53
CA ASP A 139 -11.49 -20.46 -1.44
C ASP A 139 -12.71 -21.06 -0.70
N PRO A 140 -13.94 -20.87 -1.21
CA PRO A 140 -15.13 -21.49 -0.62
C PRO A 140 -15.19 -23.02 -0.73
N LEU A 141 -14.53 -23.63 -1.72
CA LEU A 141 -14.64 -25.07 -2.00
C LEU A 141 -13.67 -25.91 -1.17
N HIS A 142 -12.57 -25.33 -0.71
CA HIS A 142 -11.53 -26.01 0.06
C HIS A 142 -11.30 -25.26 1.36
N SER A 143 -12.19 -25.51 2.33
CA SER A 143 -12.16 -24.94 3.67
C SER A 143 -10.82 -25.27 4.35
N GLY A 144 -9.82 -24.38 4.20
CA GLY A 144 -8.47 -24.56 4.76
C GLY A 144 -7.31 -24.31 3.80
N LEU A 145 -7.53 -24.23 2.48
CA LEU A 145 -6.51 -23.83 1.51
C LEU A 145 -6.53 -22.31 1.33
N GLN A 146 -5.87 -21.62 2.26
CA GLN A 146 -5.52 -20.22 2.15
C GLN A 146 -4.39 -20.03 1.13
N GLU A 147 -4.52 -19.06 0.23
CA GLU A 147 -3.39 -18.54 -0.56
C GLU A 147 -2.93 -17.18 -0.02
N GLY A 148 -1.63 -16.89 -0.14
CA GLY A 148 -0.99 -15.73 0.45
C GLY A 148 -0.11 -16.10 1.67
N PRO A 149 0.47 -15.12 2.37
CA PRO A 149 0.16 -13.68 2.31
C PRO A 149 0.58 -13.01 1.00
N VAL A 150 -0.15 -11.96 0.62
CA VAL A 150 0.22 -11.03 -0.46
C VAL A 150 0.30 -9.61 0.11
N PRO A 151 1.44 -8.92 0.04
CA PRO A 151 2.74 -9.45 -0.40
C PRO A 151 3.27 -10.56 0.53
N ALA A 152 4.17 -11.42 0.03
CA ALA A 152 4.74 -12.53 0.79
C ALA A 152 5.58 -12.08 2.00
N SER A 153 6.11 -10.86 1.92
CA SER A 153 6.83 -10.17 2.99
C SER A 153 6.42 -8.69 3.01
N LEU A 154 6.51 -8.07 4.17
CA LEU A 154 6.25 -6.64 4.32
C LEU A 154 7.51 -5.86 3.92
N GLU A 155 7.32 -4.71 3.26
CA GLU A 155 8.42 -3.83 2.86
C GLU A 155 9.35 -3.52 4.04
N ALA A 156 10.67 -3.61 3.81
CA ALA A 156 11.69 -3.20 4.77
C ALA A 156 11.55 -1.71 5.11
N CYS A 157 12.11 -1.26 6.24
CA CYS A 157 12.32 0.17 6.40
C CYS A 157 13.26 0.59 5.26
N LYS A 158 12.90 1.64 4.51
CA LYS A 158 13.57 1.97 3.26
C LYS A 158 15.02 2.37 3.52
N ASP A 159 15.96 1.56 3.04
CA ASP A 159 17.37 1.95 2.90
C ASP A 159 17.42 3.16 1.97
N THR A 160 18.10 4.23 2.40
CA THR A 160 18.23 5.43 1.57
C THR A 160 19.68 5.55 1.14
N ASP A 161 19.93 5.23 -0.12
CA ASP A 161 21.26 5.28 -0.72
C ASP A 161 21.42 6.60 -1.49
N ILE A 162 22.39 7.40 -1.07
CA ILE A 162 22.60 8.76 -1.59
C ILE A 162 24.00 8.87 -2.18
N VAL A 163 24.09 9.17 -3.47
CA VAL A 163 25.36 9.45 -4.15
C VAL A 163 25.59 10.96 -4.19
N PHE A 164 26.72 11.41 -3.67
CA PHE A 164 27.20 12.77 -3.90
C PHE A 164 28.14 12.80 -5.09
N LEU A 165 27.72 13.51 -6.14
CA LEU A 165 28.51 13.71 -7.35
C LEU A 165 29.14 15.12 -7.34
N LEU A 166 30.42 15.21 -6.99
CA LEU A 166 31.15 16.44 -6.76
C LEU A 166 31.84 16.93 -8.05
N ASP A 167 31.61 18.18 -8.43
CA ASP A 167 32.32 18.81 -9.54
C ASP A 167 33.76 19.14 -9.12
N GLY A 168 34.72 18.41 -9.67
CA GLY A 168 36.16 18.60 -9.45
C GLY A 168 36.86 19.30 -10.60
N SER A 169 36.12 19.91 -11.54
CA SER A 169 36.68 20.52 -12.75
C SER A 169 37.55 21.76 -12.48
N GLY A 170 38.30 22.20 -13.49
CA GLY A 170 39.17 23.37 -13.41
C GLY A 170 38.44 24.71 -13.34
N SER A 171 37.14 24.74 -13.67
CA SER A 171 36.30 25.94 -13.50
C SER A 171 35.88 26.17 -12.04
N VAL A 172 36.00 25.15 -11.19
CA VAL A 172 35.74 25.26 -9.75
C VAL A 172 37.03 25.70 -9.07
N ALA A 173 37.00 26.81 -8.33
CA ALA A 173 38.16 27.21 -7.54
C ALA A 173 38.35 26.32 -6.31
N PHE A 174 39.58 26.15 -5.81
CA PHE A 174 39.86 25.30 -4.64
C PHE A 174 39.00 25.61 -3.41
N TYR A 175 38.75 26.89 -3.12
CA TYR A 175 37.90 27.30 -2.01
C TYR A 175 36.42 26.93 -2.24
N GLN A 176 35.95 26.92 -3.49
CA GLN A 176 34.60 26.48 -3.85
C GLN A 176 34.47 24.95 -3.72
N PHE A 177 35.50 24.20 -4.10
CA PHE A 177 35.54 22.76 -3.87
C PHE A 177 35.49 22.40 -2.38
N SER A 178 36.23 23.14 -1.55
CA SER A 178 36.15 23.02 -0.08
C SER A 178 34.75 23.38 0.46
N ALA A 179 34.10 24.40 -0.10
CA ALA A 179 32.73 24.76 0.26
C ALA A 179 31.72 23.66 -0.13
N MET A 180 31.87 23.02 -1.29
CA MET A 180 31.04 21.86 -1.69
C MET A 180 31.19 20.69 -0.71
N LYS A 181 32.42 20.35 -0.31
CA LYS A 181 32.64 19.32 0.73
C LYS A 181 31.96 19.70 2.04
N THR A 182 32.03 20.97 2.44
CA THR A 182 31.36 21.47 3.64
C THR A 182 29.83 21.35 3.55
N PHE A 183 29.25 21.68 2.40
CA PHE A 183 27.82 21.49 2.13
C PHE A 183 27.42 20.01 2.28
N VAL A 184 28.18 19.10 1.68
CA VAL A 184 27.94 17.65 1.78
C VAL A 184 27.99 17.19 3.23
N LYS A 185 29.00 17.63 4.03
CA LYS A 185 29.06 17.30 5.46
C LYS A 185 27.82 17.76 6.22
N ASN A 186 27.40 19.00 6.00
CA ASN A 186 26.23 19.55 6.69
C ASN A 186 24.94 18.83 6.31
N LEU A 187 24.83 18.37 5.07
CA LEU A 187 23.68 17.59 4.62
C LEU A 187 23.70 16.16 5.19
N ILE A 188 24.84 15.47 5.15
CA ILE A 188 24.99 14.13 5.75
C ILE A 188 24.66 14.17 7.24
N ARG A 189 25.13 15.15 8.01
CA ARG A 189 24.77 15.26 9.44
C ARG A 189 23.26 15.32 9.70
N ARG A 190 22.46 15.80 8.74
CA ARG A 190 21.00 15.85 8.82
C ARG A 190 20.32 14.58 8.32
N LEU A 191 20.94 13.90 7.36
CA LEU A 191 20.40 12.72 6.69
C LEU A 191 20.92 11.40 7.26
N LEU A 192 22.00 11.43 8.03
CA LEU A 192 22.66 10.25 8.57
C LEU A 192 21.75 9.61 9.64
N LYS A 193 20.92 8.68 9.17
CA LYS A 193 20.13 7.79 9.98
C LYS A 193 20.67 6.36 9.83
N PRO A 194 20.36 5.45 10.76
CA PRO A 194 20.46 4.02 10.54
C PRO A 194 19.87 3.64 9.18
N TYR A 195 20.59 2.77 8.47
CA TYR A 195 20.23 2.29 7.14
C TYR A 195 20.30 3.30 5.98
N THR A 196 20.78 4.53 6.21
CA THR A 196 21.23 5.43 5.12
C THR A 196 22.69 5.15 4.74
N LEU A 197 22.99 4.87 3.47
CA LEU A 197 24.36 4.73 2.96
C LEU A 197 24.68 5.90 2.02
N PHE A 198 25.96 6.27 1.98
CA PHE A 198 26.42 7.34 1.11
C PHE A 198 27.58 6.88 0.24
N ALA A 199 27.57 7.31 -1.02
CA ALA A 199 28.70 7.16 -1.93
C ALA A 199 29.25 8.53 -2.31
N PHE A 200 30.57 8.64 -2.44
CA PHE A 200 31.25 9.87 -2.85
C PHE A 200 31.92 9.67 -4.20
N VAL A 201 31.49 10.45 -5.18
CA VAL A 201 32.00 10.41 -6.55
C VAL A 201 32.43 11.81 -6.94
N GLN A 202 33.58 11.94 -7.59
CA GLN A 202 34.06 13.20 -8.14
C GLN A 202 34.10 13.10 -9.66
N TYR A 203 33.72 14.16 -10.37
CA TYR A 203 33.85 14.23 -11.82
C TYR A 203 34.57 15.47 -12.30
N ALA A 204 35.32 15.32 -13.39
CA ALA A 204 35.93 16.41 -14.14
C ALA A 204 36.09 15.98 -15.61
N SER A 205 37.33 15.88 -16.11
CA SER A 205 37.63 15.17 -17.37
C SER A 205 37.33 13.66 -17.27
N TYR A 206 37.41 13.11 -16.05
CA TYR A 206 37.16 11.71 -15.72
C TYR A 206 36.31 11.61 -14.46
N THR A 207 35.65 10.47 -14.26
CA THR A 207 34.83 10.18 -13.08
C THR A 207 35.61 9.27 -12.14
N ASN A 208 35.73 9.65 -10.87
CA ASN A 208 36.43 8.90 -9.84
C ASN A 208 35.46 8.56 -8.70
N ILE A 209 35.26 7.27 -8.43
CA ILE A 209 34.49 6.78 -7.29
C ILE A 209 35.44 6.70 -6.10
N HIS A 210 35.23 7.54 -5.09
CA HIS A 210 36.08 7.59 -3.89
C HIS A 210 35.56 6.67 -2.78
N VAL A 211 34.23 6.56 -2.66
CA VAL A 211 33.56 5.69 -1.67
C VAL A 211 32.31 5.11 -2.31
N LYS A 212 32.19 3.78 -2.32
CA LYS A 212 30.95 3.05 -2.64
C LYS A 212 30.05 2.88 -1.41
N PHE A 213 28.79 2.49 -1.60
CA PHE A 213 27.86 2.25 -0.49
C PHE A 213 28.38 1.21 0.52
N ASN A 214 28.91 0.08 0.03
CA ASN A 214 29.51 -0.97 0.86
C ASN A 214 30.86 -0.58 1.51
N GLN A 215 31.43 0.58 1.17
CA GLN A 215 32.67 1.14 1.74
C GLN A 215 32.39 2.32 2.68
N PHE A 216 31.13 2.71 2.87
CA PHE A 216 30.77 3.85 3.71
C PHE A 216 31.01 3.55 5.19
N GLU A 217 31.94 4.28 5.82
CA GLU A 217 32.28 4.10 7.23
C GLU A 217 31.58 5.16 8.09
N ARG A 218 30.50 4.79 8.80
CA ARG A 218 29.70 5.71 9.63
C ARG A 218 30.48 6.51 10.68
N THR A 219 31.59 5.98 11.19
CA THR A 219 32.41 6.68 12.19
C THR A 219 33.52 7.53 11.56
N ARG A 220 33.78 7.36 10.26
CA ARG A 220 34.92 7.98 9.56
C ARG A 220 34.55 8.65 8.23
N TRP A 221 33.27 8.79 7.93
CA TRP A 221 32.81 9.34 6.65
C TRP A 221 33.29 10.78 6.41
N GLU A 222 33.42 11.61 7.44
CA GLU A 222 33.97 12.96 7.31
C GLU A 222 35.42 12.91 6.82
N TYR A 223 36.21 11.98 7.35
CA TYR A 223 37.58 11.72 6.93
C TYR A 223 37.65 11.15 5.52
N GLN A 224 36.74 10.23 5.16
CA GLN A 224 36.64 9.70 3.79
C GLN A 224 36.38 10.83 2.78
N LEU A 225 35.49 11.77 3.10
CA LEU A 225 35.21 12.94 2.27
C LEU A 225 36.39 13.92 2.24
N ASP A 226 37.06 14.16 3.38
CA ASP A 226 38.17 15.09 3.47
C ASP A 226 39.38 14.70 2.63
N ARG A 227 39.61 13.40 2.41
CA ARG A 227 40.70 12.90 1.56
C ARG A 227 40.47 13.08 0.06
N ILE A 228 39.28 13.51 -0.35
CA ILE A 228 39.00 13.78 -1.76
C ILE A 228 39.68 15.09 -2.16
N TYR A 229 40.69 14.99 -3.01
CA TYR A 229 41.39 16.12 -3.63
C TYR A 229 40.76 16.47 -4.98
N GLN A 230 40.69 17.77 -5.28
CA GLN A 230 40.15 18.27 -6.55
C GLN A 230 41.07 17.86 -7.71
N THR A 231 40.51 17.27 -8.78
CA THR A 231 41.29 16.78 -9.93
C THR A 231 41.62 17.85 -10.97
N GLY A 232 40.80 18.90 -11.09
CA GLY A 232 40.91 19.87 -12.18
C GLY A 232 40.52 19.27 -13.54
N GLY A 233 40.70 20.05 -14.61
CA GLY A 233 40.40 19.64 -15.99
C GLY A 233 39.03 20.07 -16.50
N GLY A 234 38.44 19.31 -17.43
CA GLY A 234 37.14 19.61 -18.02
C GLY A 234 35.96 19.25 -17.13
N THR A 235 34.74 19.36 -17.67
CA THR A 235 33.48 19.20 -16.91
C THR A 235 32.53 18.24 -17.63
N ARG A 236 32.73 16.92 -17.47
CA ARG A 236 31.95 15.89 -18.18
C ARG A 236 30.76 15.36 -17.35
N THR A 237 29.84 16.25 -16.98
CA THR A 237 28.69 15.92 -16.11
C THR A 237 27.83 14.76 -16.64
N ALA A 238 27.49 14.77 -17.94
CA ALA A 238 26.66 13.71 -18.54
C ALA A 238 27.32 12.33 -18.48
N GLY A 239 28.64 12.27 -18.68
CA GLY A 239 29.41 11.03 -18.55
C GLY A 239 29.42 10.53 -17.10
N ALA A 240 29.58 11.43 -16.15
CA ALA A 240 29.59 11.10 -14.73
C ALA A 240 28.25 10.54 -14.23
N ILE A 241 27.13 11.14 -14.64
CA ILE A 241 25.79 10.61 -14.32
C ILE A 241 25.63 9.20 -14.87
N ARG A 242 26.03 8.94 -16.13
CA ARG A 242 26.00 7.60 -16.70
C ARG A 242 26.84 6.62 -15.88
N THR A 243 28.08 6.97 -15.56
CA THR A 243 28.96 6.12 -14.74
C THR A 243 28.32 5.77 -13.38
N VAL A 244 27.73 6.74 -12.69
CA VAL A 244 27.06 6.52 -11.40
C VAL A 244 25.89 5.55 -11.55
N VAL A 245 25.04 5.75 -12.56
CA VAL A 245 23.88 4.88 -12.83
C VAL A 245 24.29 3.46 -13.20
N TYR A 246 25.42 3.25 -13.88
CA TYR A 246 25.87 1.91 -14.24
C TYR A 246 26.64 1.20 -13.13
N VAL A 247 27.52 1.92 -12.41
CA VAL A 247 28.47 1.29 -11.49
C VAL A 247 27.93 1.12 -10.07
N LEU A 248 26.97 1.96 -9.64
CA LEU A 248 26.40 1.90 -8.29
C LEU A 248 25.03 1.21 -8.22
N ASN A 249 24.50 0.74 -9.35
CA ASN A 249 23.31 -0.13 -9.40
C ASN A 249 23.67 -1.64 -9.45
N GLU A 250 24.96 -1.99 -9.42
CA GLU A 250 25.44 -3.39 -9.38
C GLU A 250 25.85 -3.84 -7.97
N ASP A 251 25.79 -2.95 -6.97
CA ASP A 251 25.99 -3.24 -5.55
C ASP A 251 24.63 -3.39 -4.85
#